data_AF-A0A930NK91-F1
#
_entry.id   AF-A0A930NK91-F1
#
_cell.length_a   1.000
_cell.length_b   1.000
_cell.length_c   1.000
_cell.angle_alpha   90.00
_cell.angle_beta   90.00
_cell.angle_gamma   90.00
#
_symmetry.space_group_name_H-M   'P 1'
#
loop_
_entity.id
_entity.type
_entity.pdbx_description
1 polymer ?
#
loop_
_entity_poly.entity_id
_entity_poly.type
_entity_poly.pdbx_seq_one_letter_code
_entity_poly.pdbx_strand_id
1 'polypeptide(L)' 'GVEELINARKVANKIEDQRERAITYHDTIAPKMEKIRYQIDKLELIVSDELWTLPKYRELLFIR' A
#
# COMPACT_ATOMS: atom_id res chain seq x y z
N GLY A 1 -8.66 -6.25 -4.78
CA GLY A 1 -7.80 -5.49 -3.83
C GLY A 1 -6.33 -5.61 -4.14
N VAL A 2 -5.64 -6.61 -3.55
CA VAL A 2 -4.18 -6.79 -3.73
C VAL A 2 -3.81 -7.32 -5.12
N GLU A 3 -4.59 -8.26 -5.67
CA GLU A 3 -4.35 -8.80 -7.02
C GLU A 3 -4.43 -7.71 -8.11
N GLU A 4 -5.36 -6.78 -7.98
CA GLU A 4 -5.46 -5.63 -8.90
C GLU A 4 -4.25 -4.71 -8.83
N LEU A 5 -3.68 -4.49 -7.64
CA LEU A 5 -2.44 -3.73 -7.47
C LEU A 5 -1.26 -4.44 -8.16
N ILE A 6 -1.17 -5.77 -8.00
CA ILE A 6 -0.13 -6.58 -8.65
C ILE A 6 -0.27 -6.52 -10.17
N ASN A 7 -1.49 -6.65 -10.70
CA ASN A 7 -1.74 -6.56 -12.14
C ASN A 7 -1.45 -5.16 -12.69
N ALA A 8 -1.85 -4.11 -11.97
CA ALA A 8 -1.53 -2.73 -12.34
C ALA A 8 0.00 -2.48 -12.38
N ARG A 9 0.75 -3.00 -11.39
CA ARG A 9 2.23 -2.94 -11.40
C ARG A 9 2.85 -3.68 -12.58
N LYS A 10 2.32 -4.85 -12.93
CA LYS A 10 2.80 -5.61 -14.10
C LYS A 10 2.61 -4.83 -15.41
N VAL A 11 1.50 -4.12 -15.55
CA VAL A 11 1.23 -3.28 -16.73
C VAL A 11 2.14 -2.05 -16.71
N ALA A 12 2.22 -1.34 -15.58
CA ALA A 12 3.05 -0.13 -15.46
C ALA A 12 4.55 -0.41 -15.69
N ASN A 13 5.05 -1.58 -15.28
CA ASN A 13 6.45 -1.96 -15.49
C ASN A 13 6.82 -2.25 -16.94
N LYS A 14 5.83 -2.48 -17.82
CA LYS A 14 6.07 -2.68 -19.27
C LYS A 14 6.21 -1.37 -20.02
N ILE A 15 5.91 -0.23 -19.39
CA ILE A 15 6.06 1.09 -20.00
C ILE A 15 7.55 1.45 -20.01
N GLU A 16 8.10 1.64 -21.21
CA GLU A 16 9.51 2.00 -21.41
C GLU A 16 9.78 3.47 -21.11
N ASP A 17 8.81 4.35 -21.40
CA ASP A 17 8.92 5.77 -21.07
C ASP A 17 8.82 6.00 -19.56
N GLN A 18 9.83 6.65 -19.00
CA GLN A 18 9.92 6.89 -17.57
C GLN A 18 8.85 7.85 -17.07
N ARG A 19 8.46 8.84 -17.88
CA ARG A 19 7.46 9.84 -17.50
C ARG A 19 6.07 9.21 -17.44
N GLU A 20 5.68 8.48 -18.49
CA GLU A 20 4.40 7.78 -18.56
C GLU A 20 4.29 6.70 -17.48
N ARG A 21 5.41 6.01 -17.18
CA ARG A 21 5.47 5.07 -16.06
C ARG A 21 5.24 5.78 -14.72
N ALA A 22 5.88 6.92 -14.48
CA ALA A 22 5.69 7.68 -13.24
C ALA A 22 4.23 8.15 -13.06
N ILE A 23 3.61 8.65 -14.12
CA ILE A 23 2.20 9.07 -14.12
C ILE A 23 1.30 7.87 -13.81
N THR A 24 1.51 6.72 -14.47
CA THR A 24 0.72 5.51 -14.23
C THR A 24 0.85 5.01 -12.79
N TYR A 25 2.05 5.06 -12.22
CA TYR A 25 2.30 4.71 -10.82
C TYR A 25 1.57 5.65 -9.85
N HIS A 26 1.61 6.95 -10.11
CA HIS A 26 0.90 7.94 -9.31
C HIS A 26 -0.63 7.78 -9.41
N ASP A 27 -1.18 7.69 -10.62
CA ASP A 27 -2.63 7.76 -10.83
C ASP A 27 -3.34 6.43 -10.58
N THR A 28 -2.67 5.30 -10.83
CA THR A 28 -3.32 3.98 -10.76
C THR A 28 -2.87 3.17 -9.55
N ILE A 29 -1.58 3.20 -9.21
CA ILE A 29 -1.02 2.33 -8.17
C ILE A 29 -1.16 2.98 -6.79
N ALA A 30 -0.88 4.28 -6.65
CA ALA A 30 -1.00 4.96 -5.36
C ALA A 30 -2.42 4.90 -4.76
N PRO A 31 -3.51 5.16 -5.50
CA PRO A 31 -4.86 5.08 -4.94
C PRO A 31 -5.27 3.65 -4.57
N LYS A 32 -4.75 2.64 -5.26
CA LYS A 32 -4.99 1.22 -4.90
C LYS A 32 -4.24 0.85 -3.62
N MET A 33 -3.03 1.37 -3.42
CA MET A 33 -2.26 1.18 -2.19
C MET A 33 -2.92 1.86 -0.99
N GLU A 34 -3.46 3.07 -1.18
CA GLU A 34 -4.24 3.80 -0.18
C GLU A 34 -5.46 2.98 0.30
N LYS A 35 -6.20 2.38 -0.65
CA LYS A 35 -7.35 1.51 -0.33
C LYS A 35 -6.95 0.30 0.50
N ILE A 36 -5.81 -0.32 0.20
CA ILE A 36 -5.30 -1.46 0.97
C ILE A 36 -4.90 -1.01 2.37
N ARG A 37 -4.17 0.11 2.48
CA ARG A 37 -3.79 0.71 3.77
C ARG A 37 -5.01 0.97 4.66
N TYR A 38 -6.06 1.59 4.12
CA TYR A 38 -7.29 1.84 4.87
C TYR A 38 -7.92 0.57 5.47
N GLN A 39 -7.85 -0.57 4.77
CA GLN A 39 -8.35 -1.84 5.32
C GLN A 39 -7.39 -2.41 6.39
N ILE A 40 -6.08 -2.27 6.19
CA ILE A 40 -5.05 -2.69 7.16
C ILE A 40 -5.19 -1.88 8.46
N ASP A 41 -5.33 -0.56 8.37
CA ASP A 41 -5.49 0.31 9.54
C ASP A 41 -6.73 -0.07 10.37
N LYS A 42 -7.81 -0.49 9.70
CA LYS A 42 -9.00 -1.03 10.39
C LYS A 42 -8.73 -2.36 11.08
N LEU A 43 -7.96 -3.24 10.45
CA LEU A 43 -7.57 -4.51 11.06
C LEU A 43 -6.65 -4.28 12.26
N GLU A 44 -5.70 -3.33 12.17
CA GLU A 44 -4.80 -2.96 13.26
C GLU A 44 -5.55 -2.48 14.53
N LEU A 45 -6.73 -1.87 14.37
CA LEU A 45 -7.58 -1.44 15.48
C LEU A 45 -8.36 -2.58 16.15
N ILE A 46 -8.63 -3.67 15.44
CA ILE A 46 -9.51 -4.75 15.90
C ILE A 46 -8.70 -5.98 16.32
N VAL A 47 -7.56 -6.22 15.67
CA VAL A 47 -6.68 -7.35 15.93
C VAL A 47 -5.83 -7.09 17.17
N SER A 48 -5.76 -8.08 18.07
CA SER A 48 -4.91 -8.04 19.26
C SER A 48 -3.43 -7.89 18.90
N ASP A 49 -2.71 -7.09 19.68
CA ASP A 49 -1.28 -6.79 19.51
C ASP A 49 -0.42 -8.06 19.46
N GLU A 50 -0.80 -9.10 20.20
CA GLU A 50 -0.10 -10.40 20.23
C GLU A 50 -0.08 -11.13 18.89
N LEU A 51 -1.07 -10.87 18.02
CA LEU A 51 -1.19 -11.49 16.70
C LEU A 51 -0.61 -10.61 15.58
N TRP A 52 -0.25 -9.37 15.89
CA TRP A 52 0.24 -8.40 14.92
C TRP A 52 1.77 -8.35 14.96
N THR A 53 2.42 -8.95 13.97
CA THR A 53 3.88 -9.15 13.96
C THR A 53 4.70 -7.93 13.54
N LEU A 54 4.05 -6.85 13.12
CA LEU A 54 4.70 -5.61 12.68
C LEU A 54 4.52 -4.50 13.73
N PRO A 55 5.48 -3.59 13.92
CA PRO A 55 5.28 -2.43 14.79
C PRO A 55 4.07 -1.61 14.34
N LYS A 56 3.23 -1.21 15.28
CA LYS A 56 2.04 -0.41 15.01
C LYS A 56 2.43 0.98 14.51
N TYR A 57 1.55 1.60 13.72
CA TYR A 57 1.80 2.95 13.20
C TYR A 57 2.00 3.98 14.33
N ARG A 58 1.31 3.79 15.46
CA ARG A 58 1.49 4.64 16.65
C ARG A 58 2.87 4.47 17.27
N GLU A 59 3.41 3.26 17.29
CA GLU A 59 4.74 3.00 17.83
C GLU A 59 5.79 3.64 16.93
N LEU A 60 5.67 3.50 15.61
CA LEU A 60 6.57 4.12 14.63
C LEU A 60 6.56 5.65 14.68
N LEU A 61 5.39 6.26 14.93
CA LEU A 61 5.24 7.73 14.95
C LEU A 61 5.60 8.36 16.30
N PHE A 62 5.61 7.58 17.39
CA PHE A 62 5.87 8.09 18.74
C PHE A 62 7.05 7.41 19.44
N ILE A 63 8.01 6.83 18.70
CA ILE A 63 9.29 6.42 19.28
C ILE A 63 9.92 7.65 19.93
N ARG A 64 10.02 7.65 21.26
CA ARG A 64 10.66 8.68 22.08
C ARG A 64 11.73 8.05 22.95
#